data_AF-A0A3E1ESW8-F1
#
_entry.id   AF-A0A3E1ESW8-F1
#
_cell.length_a   1.000
_cell.length_b   1.000
_cell.length_c   1.000
_cell.angle_alpha   90.00
_cell.angle_beta   90.00
_cell.angle_gamma   90.00
#
_symmetry.space_group_name_H-M   'P 1'
#
loop_
_entity.id
_entity.type
_entity.pdbx_description
1 polymer ?
#
loop_
_entity_poly.entity_id
_entity_poly.type
_entity_poly.pdbx_seq_one_letter_code
_entity_poly.pdbx_strand_id
1 'polypeptide(L)'
;MNMKLISMTLAFLSGAAVLKAHEGVERGPNGGRLLEFSKDETMHGEVTVKEGKFHIALFDKDMKPVAVAAQTLTASTGDRAKPVKLEVAKAATGFSMPVVREGAWLILQFRSGPEGKPITARMEYNTATCDGCKEPEWLCKCEPEKEKEKPAAKAKAAKP
;
A
#
# COMPACT_ATOMS: atom_id res chain seq x y z
N MET A 1 -17.32 4.16 68.18
CA MET A 1 -17.78 5.22 67.25
C MET A 1 -16.55 5.77 66.54
N ASN A 2 -16.63 5.91 65.20
CA ASN A 2 -15.70 6.58 64.25
C ASN A 2 -14.52 5.69 63.78
N MET A 3 -14.48 5.07 62.59
CA MET A 3 -14.68 5.51 61.19
C MET A 3 -13.66 6.55 60.71
N LYS A 4 -12.73 6.12 59.83
CA LYS A 4 -12.27 6.77 58.56
C LYS A 4 -11.11 5.93 57.98
N LEU A 5 -11.36 5.03 57.03
CA LEU A 5 -11.38 5.17 55.56
C LEU A 5 -10.04 5.60 54.90
N ILE A 6 -9.41 4.60 54.25
CA ILE A 6 -8.94 4.52 52.84
C ILE A 6 -7.89 5.53 52.33
N SER A 7 -6.74 4.99 51.89
CA SER A 7 -6.16 5.30 50.57
C SER A 7 -5.20 4.20 50.14
N MET A 8 -5.68 3.29 49.27
CA MET A 8 -4.86 2.34 48.52
C MET A 8 -4.79 2.86 47.08
N THR A 9 -3.73 3.59 46.75
CA THR A 9 -3.51 4.15 45.42
C THR A 9 -3.05 3.05 44.47
N LEU A 10 -3.98 2.60 43.64
CA LEU A 10 -3.76 1.66 42.55
C LEU A 10 -3.25 2.42 41.32
N ALA A 11 -1.94 2.36 41.05
CA ALA A 11 -1.36 2.90 39.82
C ALA A 11 -1.41 1.84 38.71
N PHE A 12 -2.55 1.75 38.02
CA PHE A 12 -2.67 1.00 36.77
C PHE A 12 -2.11 1.88 35.62
N LEU A 13 -0.82 1.72 35.30
CA LEU A 13 -0.28 2.21 34.04
C LEU A 13 -0.67 1.23 32.93
N SER A 14 -1.87 1.40 32.37
CA SER A 14 -2.25 0.77 31.11
C SER A 14 -1.60 1.52 29.95
N GLY A 15 -0.35 1.18 29.64
CA GLY A 15 0.30 1.58 28.39
C GLY A 15 -0.31 0.79 27.24
N ALA A 16 -1.43 1.24 26.69
CA ALA A 16 -1.94 0.72 25.43
C ALA A 16 -1.05 1.27 24.29
N ALA A 17 -0.04 0.48 23.90
CA ALA A 17 0.62 0.68 22.62
C ALA A 17 -0.41 0.45 21.52
N VAL A 18 -0.94 1.55 20.96
CA VAL A 18 -1.77 1.50 19.76
C VAL A 18 -0.85 1.05 18.63
N LEU A 19 -0.84 -0.26 18.35
CA LEU A 19 -0.28 -0.81 17.13
C LEU A 19 -1.06 -0.16 15.98
N LYS A 20 -0.42 0.75 15.25
CA LYS A 20 -0.95 1.25 13.97
C LYS A 20 -0.93 0.07 13.00
N ALA A 21 -2.04 -0.68 12.95
CA ALA A 21 -2.21 -1.73 11.98
C ALA A 21 -2.47 -1.09 10.60
N HIS A 22 -1.39 -0.91 9.83
CA HIS A 22 -1.45 -0.54 8.42
C HIS A 22 -1.84 -1.78 7.60
N GLU A 23 -2.82 -1.63 6.71
CA GLU A 23 -3.24 -2.70 5.79
C GLU A 23 -2.10 -3.07 4.84
N GLY A 24 -1.85 -4.37 4.65
CA GLY A 24 -0.84 -4.86 3.73
C GLY A 24 -1.14 -4.52 2.28
N VAL A 25 -0.10 -4.65 1.44
CA VAL A 25 -0.19 -4.44 0.00
C VAL A 25 -0.16 -5.76 -0.73
N GLU A 26 -0.83 -5.82 -1.88
CA GLU A 26 -0.77 -6.98 -2.75
C GLU A 26 0.64 -7.18 -3.32
N ARG A 27 1.08 -8.44 -3.34
CA ARG A 27 2.45 -8.84 -3.71
C ARG A 27 2.45 -9.56 -5.04
N GLY A 28 3.36 -9.17 -5.93
CA GLY A 28 3.52 -9.84 -7.21
C GLY A 28 4.53 -11.01 -7.17
N PRO A 29 4.67 -11.75 -8.28
CA PRO A 29 5.52 -12.93 -8.38
C PRO A 29 7.01 -12.64 -8.21
N ASN A 30 7.46 -11.40 -8.43
CA ASN A 30 8.84 -10.98 -8.21
C ASN A 30 9.09 -10.44 -6.79
N GLY A 31 8.13 -10.53 -5.87
CA GLY A 31 8.26 -9.98 -4.52
C GLY A 31 8.23 -8.44 -4.50
N GLY A 32 7.58 -7.82 -5.47
CA GLY A 32 7.28 -6.40 -5.53
C GLY A 32 5.85 -6.07 -5.09
N ARG A 33 5.52 -4.79 -5.15
CA ARG A 33 4.15 -4.31 -4.91
C ARG A 33 3.36 -4.38 -6.21
N LEU A 34 2.23 -5.09 -6.20
CA LEU A 34 1.34 -5.15 -7.35
C LEU A 34 0.46 -3.90 -7.41
N LEU A 35 0.28 -3.38 -8.62
CA LEU A 35 -0.56 -2.22 -8.92
C LEU A 35 -1.49 -2.56 -10.07
N GLU A 36 -2.74 -2.12 -9.95
CA GLU A 36 -3.77 -2.37 -10.96
C GLU A 36 -3.61 -1.40 -12.16
N PHE A 37 -3.44 -1.96 -13.36
CA PHE A 37 -3.21 -1.23 -14.62
C PHE A 37 -4.37 -1.38 -15.62
N SER A 38 -5.48 -2.01 -15.20
CA SER A 38 -6.74 -2.07 -15.92
C SER A 38 -7.90 -1.65 -15.00
N LYS A 39 -9.15 -1.80 -15.43
CA LYS A 39 -10.34 -1.58 -14.57
C LYS A 39 -11.00 -2.89 -14.15
N ASP A 40 -10.55 -3.98 -14.72
CA ASP A 40 -11.16 -5.29 -14.71
C ASP A 40 -10.13 -6.39 -14.34
N GLU A 41 -9.02 -6.00 -13.71
CA GLU A 41 -7.95 -6.89 -13.23
C GLU A 41 -7.36 -7.77 -14.35
N THR A 42 -7.32 -7.24 -15.57
CA THR A 42 -6.76 -7.91 -16.75
C THR A 42 -5.30 -7.56 -17.02
N MET A 43 -4.80 -6.51 -16.39
CA MET A 43 -3.42 -6.05 -16.53
C MET A 43 -2.92 -5.48 -15.21
N HIS A 44 -1.78 -5.99 -14.75
CA HIS A 44 -1.13 -5.55 -13.53
C HIS A 44 0.30 -5.09 -13.80
N GLY A 45 0.76 -4.14 -13.00
CA GLY A 45 2.15 -3.71 -12.93
C GLY A 45 2.75 -4.07 -11.58
N GLU A 46 3.85 -4.80 -11.55
CA GLU A 46 4.57 -5.09 -10.31
C GLU A 46 5.78 -4.19 -10.16
N VAL A 47 5.81 -3.37 -9.11
CA VAL A 47 6.92 -2.47 -8.79
C VAL A 47 7.94 -3.19 -7.90
N THR A 48 9.17 -3.29 -8.38
CA THR A 48 10.34 -3.75 -7.62
C THR A 48 11.44 -2.69 -7.63
N VAL A 49 12.36 -2.74 -6.66
CA VAL A 49 13.59 -1.94 -6.70
C VAL A 49 14.75 -2.87 -7.00
N LYS A 50 15.47 -2.62 -8.10
CA LYS A 50 16.70 -3.34 -8.47
C LYS A 50 17.70 -2.31 -8.96
N GLU A 51 18.94 -2.40 -8.48
CA GLU A 51 20.04 -1.49 -8.89
C GLU A 51 19.69 0.00 -8.69
N GLY A 52 18.96 0.33 -7.62
CA GLY A 52 18.56 1.71 -7.31
C GLY A 52 17.52 2.31 -8.27
N LYS A 53 16.86 1.48 -9.09
CA LYS A 53 15.78 1.88 -9.99
C LYS A 53 14.50 1.15 -9.66
N PHE A 54 13.37 1.80 -9.89
CA PHE A 54 12.10 1.08 -9.97
C PHE A 54 12.06 0.32 -11.29
N HIS A 55 11.64 -0.94 -11.21
CA HIS A 55 11.29 -1.78 -12.34
C HIS A 55 9.82 -2.16 -12.22
N ILE A 56 9.11 -2.07 -13.33
CA ILE A 56 7.68 -2.36 -13.43
C ILE A 56 7.52 -3.49 -14.43
N ALA A 57 7.34 -4.70 -13.92
CA ALA A 57 7.01 -5.86 -14.75
C ALA A 57 5.50 -5.85 -15.06
N LEU A 58 5.12 -6.20 -16.29
CA LEU A 58 3.71 -6.31 -16.67
C LEU A 58 3.23 -7.76 -16.55
N PHE A 59 2.02 -7.93 -16.05
CA PHE A 59 1.37 -9.23 -15.88
C PHE A 59 -0.07 -9.21 -16.39
N ASP A 60 -0.52 -10.35 -16.92
CA ASP A 60 -1.93 -10.60 -17.22
C ASP A 60 -2.71 -11.04 -15.96
N LYS A 61 -4.02 -11.24 -16.13
CA LYS A 61 -4.93 -11.74 -15.07
C LYS A 61 -4.50 -13.06 -14.40
N ASP A 62 -3.67 -13.85 -15.08
CA ASP A 62 -3.18 -15.14 -14.57
C ASP A 62 -1.77 -14.99 -13.96
N MET A 63 -1.33 -13.75 -13.72
CA MET A 63 0.00 -13.39 -13.21
C MET A 63 1.15 -13.88 -14.08
N LYS A 64 0.93 -13.97 -15.41
CA LYS A 64 1.99 -14.33 -16.37
C LYS A 64 2.63 -13.08 -16.98
N PRO A 65 3.96 -13.07 -17.18
CA PRO A 65 4.65 -11.93 -17.76
C PRO A 65 4.12 -11.54 -19.15
N VAL A 66 3.92 -10.24 -19.36
CA VAL A 66 3.49 -9.66 -20.64
C VAL A 66 4.61 -8.83 -21.25
N ALA A 67 4.88 -9.04 -22.54
CA ALA A 67 5.85 -8.24 -23.28
C ALA A 67 5.30 -6.84 -23.56
N VAL A 68 6.18 -5.83 -23.51
CA VAL A 68 5.81 -4.45 -23.89
C VAL A 68 5.81 -4.33 -25.40
N ALA A 69 4.63 -4.07 -25.95
CA ALA A 69 4.41 -3.73 -27.36
C ALA A 69 3.90 -2.27 -27.45
N ALA A 70 2.61 -2.08 -27.70
CA ALA A 70 1.98 -0.77 -27.87
C ALA A 70 1.80 0.00 -26.55
N GLN A 71 1.99 -0.66 -25.40
CA GLN A 71 1.79 -0.06 -24.09
C GLN A 71 2.73 1.13 -23.86
N THR A 72 2.23 2.10 -23.10
CA THR A 72 3.01 3.25 -22.65
C THR A 72 2.82 3.47 -21.17
N LEU A 73 3.86 3.95 -20.51
CA LEU A 73 3.83 4.30 -19.11
C LEU A 73 4.46 5.67 -18.92
N THR A 74 3.76 6.56 -18.24
CA THR A 74 4.37 7.78 -17.69
C THR A 74 4.45 7.67 -16.18
N ALA A 75 5.48 8.29 -15.61
CA ALA A 75 5.69 8.31 -14.18
C ALA A 75 5.96 9.74 -13.70
N SER A 76 5.46 10.05 -12.52
CA SER A 76 5.67 11.35 -11.89
C SER A 76 5.71 11.23 -10.37
N THR A 77 6.33 12.22 -9.73
CA THR A 77 6.43 12.37 -8.29
C THR A 77 6.25 13.84 -7.89
N GLY A 78 6.46 14.16 -6.61
CA GLY A 78 6.33 15.51 -6.07
C GLY A 78 4.88 15.86 -5.70
N ASP A 79 4.67 17.13 -5.40
CA ASP A 79 3.37 17.63 -4.97
C ASP A 79 2.36 17.60 -6.13
N ARG A 80 1.09 17.35 -5.80
CA ARG A 80 0.00 17.41 -6.78
C ARG A 80 -0.05 18.75 -7.53
N ALA A 81 0.31 19.84 -6.85
CA ALA A 81 0.34 21.18 -7.44
C ALA A 81 1.56 21.42 -8.36
N LYS A 82 2.63 20.65 -8.20
CA LYS A 82 3.90 20.79 -8.93
C LYS A 82 4.50 19.40 -9.23
N PRO A 83 3.87 18.62 -10.13
CA PRO A 83 4.35 17.28 -10.45
C PRO A 83 5.69 17.34 -11.17
N VAL A 84 6.61 16.47 -10.77
CA VAL A 84 7.91 16.24 -11.41
C VAL A 84 7.79 14.96 -12.24
N LYS A 85 7.98 15.05 -13.55
CA LYS A 85 7.99 13.88 -14.44
C LYS A 85 9.30 13.10 -14.27
N LEU A 86 9.20 11.78 -14.25
CA LEU A 86 10.34 10.87 -14.25
C LEU A 86 10.59 10.36 -15.67
N GLU A 87 11.86 10.13 -15.99
CA GLU A 87 12.23 9.46 -17.23
C GLU A 87 11.91 7.97 -17.12
N VAL A 88 11.16 7.45 -18.09
CA VAL A 88 10.74 6.05 -18.14
C VAL A 88 11.39 5.38 -19.33
N ALA A 89 12.20 4.36 -19.08
CA ALA A 89 12.79 3.51 -20.10
C ALA A 89 11.94 2.25 -20.31
N LYS A 90 11.68 1.88 -21.56
CA LYS A 90 11.03 0.62 -21.91
C LYS A 90 12.04 -0.54 -21.82
N ALA A 91 11.59 -1.67 -21.28
CA ALA A 91 12.28 -2.95 -21.32
C ALA A 91 11.40 -3.99 -22.03
N ALA A 92 11.93 -5.21 -22.25
CA ALA A 92 11.20 -6.25 -22.99
C ALA A 92 9.86 -6.63 -22.33
N THR A 93 9.83 -6.75 -21.01
CA THR A 93 8.66 -7.18 -20.22
C THR A 93 8.22 -6.14 -19.19
N GLY A 94 8.53 -4.86 -19.44
CA GLY A 94 8.20 -3.82 -18.48
C GLY A 94 8.81 -2.45 -18.74
N PHE A 95 8.95 -1.69 -17.66
CA PHE A 95 9.51 -0.34 -17.67
C PHE A 95 10.48 -0.17 -16.51
N SER A 96 11.41 0.78 -16.62
CA SER A 96 12.27 1.19 -15.52
C SER A 96 12.35 2.71 -15.41
N MET A 97 12.60 3.21 -14.20
CA MET A 97 12.71 4.63 -13.89
C MET A 97 13.54 4.85 -12.61
N PRO A 98 14.03 6.08 -12.36
CA PRO A 98 14.65 6.42 -11.08
C PRO A 98 13.72 6.17 -9.90
N VAL A 99 14.28 5.74 -8.77
CA VAL A 99 13.56 5.69 -7.50
C VAL A 99 13.24 7.11 -7.03
N VAL A 100 12.06 7.29 -6.43
CA VAL A 100 11.64 8.58 -5.85
C VAL A 100 12.21 8.74 -4.45
N ARG A 101 12.15 9.96 -3.90
CA ARG A 101 12.55 10.18 -2.50
C ARG A 101 11.67 9.37 -1.55
N GLU A 102 12.23 8.93 -0.43
CA GLU A 102 11.46 8.26 0.63
C GLU A 102 10.28 9.12 1.09
N GLY A 103 9.13 8.49 1.31
CA GLY A 103 7.86 9.16 1.63
C GLY A 103 7.23 9.93 0.46
N ALA A 104 7.88 9.99 -0.70
CA ALA A 104 7.28 10.59 -1.89
C ALA A 104 6.30 9.63 -2.56
N TRP A 105 5.30 10.21 -3.20
CA TRP A 105 4.37 9.47 -4.04
C TRP A 105 4.98 9.19 -5.41
N LEU A 106 4.86 7.95 -5.86
CA LEU A 106 5.02 7.54 -7.25
C LEU A 106 3.62 7.45 -7.87
N ILE A 107 3.40 8.22 -8.92
CA ILE A 107 2.17 8.21 -9.71
C ILE A 107 2.49 7.69 -11.10
N LEU A 108 1.81 6.63 -11.49
CA LEU A 108 1.97 5.93 -12.76
C LEU A 108 0.71 6.10 -13.59
N GLN A 109 0.85 6.43 -14.87
CA GLN A 109 -0.25 6.42 -15.81
C GLN A 109 0.07 5.44 -16.93
N PHE A 110 -0.57 4.27 -16.87
CA PHE A 110 -0.42 3.22 -17.83
C PHE A 110 -1.48 3.35 -18.93
N ARG A 111 -1.09 3.08 -20.18
CA ARG A 111 -2.02 2.90 -21.30
C ARG A 111 -1.72 1.58 -21.98
N SER A 112 -2.76 0.81 -22.28
CA SER A 112 -2.65 -0.43 -23.05
C SER A 112 -2.24 -0.22 -24.52
N GLY A 113 -2.40 1.00 -25.03
CA GLY A 113 -1.98 1.43 -26.36
C GLY A 113 -2.00 2.96 -26.51
N PRO A 114 -1.58 3.50 -27.68
CA PRO A 114 -1.48 4.94 -27.91
C PRO A 114 -2.79 5.71 -27.66
N GLU A 115 -3.91 5.13 -28.07
CA GLU A 115 -5.25 5.72 -27.91
C GLU A 115 -5.98 5.25 -26.64
N GLY A 116 -5.35 4.37 -25.85
CA GLY A 116 -5.92 3.85 -24.61
C GLY A 116 -6.10 4.94 -23.56
N LYS A 117 -7.22 4.89 -22.83
CA LYS A 117 -7.44 5.76 -21.66
C LYS A 117 -6.40 5.41 -20.58
N PRO A 118 -5.77 6.41 -19.94
CA PRO A 118 -4.78 6.14 -18.91
C PRO A 118 -5.43 5.56 -17.65
N ILE A 119 -4.87 4.47 -17.15
CA ILE A 119 -5.13 3.95 -15.81
C ILE A 119 -4.09 4.53 -14.88
N THR A 120 -4.54 5.19 -13.80
CA THR A 120 -3.65 5.83 -12.84
C THR A 120 -3.48 4.92 -11.63
N ALA A 121 -2.27 4.45 -11.41
CA ALA A 121 -1.87 3.76 -10.19
C ALA A 121 -0.98 4.66 -9.35
N ARG A 122 -1.05 4.50 -8.02
CA ARG A 122 -0.28 5.31 -7.08
C ARG A 122 0.25 4.43 -5.97
N MET A 123 1.48 4.71 -5.54
CA MET A 123 2.04 4.17 -4.32
C MET A 123 2.90 5.22 -3.64
N GLU A 124 2.88 5.24 -2.32
CA GLU A 124 3.89 5.96 -1.56
C GLU A 124 5.14 5.08 -1.43
N TYR A 125 6.32 5.65 -1.68
CA TYR A 125 7.58 4.97 -1.43
C TYR A 125 7.98 5.11 0.05
N ASN A 126 7.15 4.53 0.93
CA ASN A 126 7.38 4.53 2.36
C ASN A 126 8.34 3.40 2.74
N THR A 127 9.61 3.75 2.99
CA THR A 127 10.68 2.83 3.36
C THR A 127 10.78 2.55 4.85
N ALA A 128 9.89 3.13 5.67
CA ALA A 128 9.81 2.82 7.09
C ALA A 128 9.60 1.31 7.28
N THR A 129 10.22 0.74 8.29
CA THR A 129 10.07 -0.69 8.60
C THR A 129 8.73 -0.92 9.28
N CYS A 130 7.91 -1.80 8.71
CA CYS A 130 6.66 -2.23 9.30
C CYS A 130 6.94 -3.05 10.57
N ASP A 131 6.33 -2.69 11.68
CA ASP A 131 6.56 -3.38 12.95
C ASP A 131 6.02 -4.81 12.98
N GLY A 132 4.96 -5.10 12.21
CA GLY A 132 4.35 -6.43 12.13
C GLY A 132 5.15 -7.41 11.29
N CYS A 133 5.47 -7.04 10.05
CA CYS A 133 6.07 -7.96 9.09
C CYS A 133 7.57 -7.73 8.82
N LYS A 134 8.15 -6.66 9.40
CA LYS A 134 9.56 -6.25 9.27
C LYS A 134 10.02 -5.92 7.84
N GLU A 135 9.08 -5.85 6.90
CA GLU A 135 9.32 -5.33 5.55
C GLU A 135 9.19 -3.81 5.54
N PRO A 136 9.75 -3.11 4.53
CA PRO A 136 9.39 -1.73 4.25
C PRO A 136 7.86 -1.59 4.06
N GLU A 137 7.24 -0.51 4.55
CA GLU A 137 5.79 -0.30 4.48
C GLU A 137 5.24 -0.35 3.05
N TRP A 138 6.01 0.12 2.06
CA TRP A 138 5.63 0.00 0.65
C TRP A 138 5.59 -1.44 0.12
N LEU A 139 6.06 -2.42 0.89
CA LEU A 139 6.03 -3.86 0.64
C LEU A 139 5.29 -4.64 1.75
N CYS A 140 4.55 -3.95 2.63
CA CYS A 140 3.93 -4.56 3.81
C CYS A 140 3.06 -5.77 3.45
N LYS A 141 3.22 -6.88 4.17
CA LYS A 141 2.47 -8.14 3.98
C LYS A 141 1.54 -8.47 5.14
N CYS A 142 1.28 -7.51 6.02
CA CYS A 142 0.35 -7.68 7.14
C CYS A 142 -1.08 -7.88 6.61
N GLU A 143 -1.87 -8.73 7.26
CA GLU A 143 -3.29 -8.88 6.92
C GLU A 143 -4.08 -7.62 7.31
N PRO A 144 -5.08 -7.20 6.53
CA PRO A 144 -6.04 -6.19 6.96
C PRO A 144 -6.74 -6.67 8.24
N GLU A 145 -6.83 -5.81 9.25
CA GLU A 145 -7.59 -6.12 10.46
C GLU A 145 -9.07 -6.26 10.07
N LYS A 146 -9.63 -7.48 10.13
CA LYS A 146 -11.07 -7.67 10.00
C LYS A 146 -11.73 -6.98 11.19
N GLU A 147 -12.46 -5.91 10.92
CA GLU A 147 -13.25 -5.18 11.90
C GLU A 147 -14.11 -6.19 12.69
N LYS A 148 -13.76 -6.43 13.95
CA LYS A 148 -14.56 -7.27 14.84
C LYS A 148 -15.85 -6.52 15.10
N GLU A 149 -16.92 -6.93 14.43
CA GLU A 149 -18.29 -6.49 14.69
C GLU A 149 -18.55 -6.50 16.20
N LYS A 150 -18.69 -5.31 16.80
CA LYS A 150 -19.02 -5.19 18.22
C LYS A 150 -20.34 -5.92 18.48
N PRO A 151 -20.41 -6.88 19.44
CA PRO A 151 -21.68 -7.46 19.81
C PRO A 151 -22.58 -6.35 20.37
N ALA A 152 -23.73 -6.13 19.73
CA ALA A 152 -24.75 -5.20 20.21
C ALA A 152 -25.11 -5.53 21.65
N ALA A 153 -24.87 -4.58 22.56
CA ALA A 153 -25.29 -4.68 23.95
C ALA A 153 -26.83 -4.82 24.00
N LYS A 154 -27.32 -6.00 24.39
CA LYS A 154 -28.74 -6.20 24.70
C LYS A 154 -29.09 -5.41 25.95
N ALA A 155 -29.74 -4.27 25.76
CA ALA A 155 -30.43 -3.55 26.83
C ALA A 155 -31.52 -4.45 27.41
N LYS A 156 -31.35 -4.86 28.67
CA LYS A 156 -32.41 -5.52 29.44
C LYS A 156 -33.48 -4.47 29.77
N ALA A 157 -34.68 -4.65 29.22
CA ALA A 157 -35.87 -3.92 29.63
C ALA A 157 -36.20 -4.28 31.08
N ALA A 158 -36.17 -3.27 31.96
CA ALA A 158 -36.76 -3.35 33.28
C ALA A 158 -38.29 -3.35 33.14
N LYS A 159 -38.92 -4.36 33.72
CA LYS A 159 -40.38 -4.49 33.83
C LYS A 159 -40.80 -3.92 35.20
N PRO A 160 -41.81 -3.06 35.30
CA PRO A 160 -42.45 -2.76 36.57
C PRO A 160 -43.35 -3.92 37.04
#